data_AF-A0AAW0MZP3-F1
#
_entry.id   AF-A0AAW0MZP3-F1
#
_cell.length_a   1.000
_cell.length_b   1.000
_cell.length_c   1.000
_cell.angle_alpha   90.00
_cell.angle_beta   90.00
_cell.angle_gamma   90.00
#
_symmetry.space_group_name_H-M   'P 1'
#
loop_
_entity.id
_entity.type
_entity.pdbx_description
1 polymer ?
#
loop_
_entity_poly.entity_id
_entity_poly.type
_entity_poly.pdbx_seq_one_letter_code
_entity_poly.pdbx_strand_id
1 'polypeptide(L)'
;MPKSVTVAYALWALGGPLGLHHLYLHRDSHALLWMITLGGFGLGWVREFIRIPSYVAEANQDAERLKQHGQPHPPALPPVGPVRFAGQVCVGIYFGTVALLGLNAISFFYLLVLPLSVGAGVHLVSTVGQETSDFKKTLTTCLITAPIFYGSTFSHVPISVAASVTATQNRRYKPTQAKKDLVPRLSYLGLAWLAFSAPMGYCIFHNTTATLYYLSDCLAALLDMFWFIPWLRNVLEYILLMPYRILCALTGGGYYDETWRRVLEILLKEYTEKEREALKILS
;
A
#
# COMPACT_ATOMS: atom_id res chain seq x y z
N MET A 1 -27.20 -10.23 -13.14
CA MET A 1 -27.03 -11.66 -12.82
C MET A 1 -26.38 -11.81 -11.45
N PRO A 2 -26.74 -12.85 -10.67
CA PRO A 2 -26.05 -13.18 -9.42
C PRO A 2 -24.59 -13.58 -9.70
N LYS A 3 -23.72 -13.30 -8.75
CA LYS A 3 -22.31 -13.63 -8.75
C LYS A 3 -22.12 -15.05 -8.22
N SER A 4 -21.25 -15.80 -8.88
CA SER A 4 -20.91 -17.18 -8.54
C SER A 4 -19.60 -17.24 -7.75
N VAL A 5 -19.59 -18.06 -6.71
CA VAL A 5 -18.41 -18.33 -5.88
C VAL A 5 -17.34 -19.05 -6.70
N THR A 6 -17.73 -20.02 -7.53
CA THR A 6 -16.80 -20.78 -8.39
C THR A 6 -16.07 -19.87 -9.37
N VAL A 7 -16.79 -18.94 -10.00
CA VAL A 7 -16.18 -17.96 -10.92
C VAL A 7 -15.23 -17.04 -10.17
N ALA A 8 -15.58 -16.60 -8.96
CA ALA A 8 -14.70 -15.77 -8.15
C ALA A 8 -13.39 -16.49 -7.78
N TYR A 9 -13.44 -17.78 -7.41
CA TYR A 9 -12.23 -18.57 -7.16
C TYR A 9 -11.40 -18.81 -8.41
N ALA A 10 -12.04 -19.08 -9.56
CA ALA A 10 -11.31 -19.24 -10.82
C ALA A 10 -10.54 -17.96 -11.19
N LEU A 11 -11.17 -16.79 -11.03
CA LEU A 11 -10.52 -15.49 -11.26
C LEU A 11 -9.42 -15.20 -10.22
N TRP A 12 -9.61 -15.60 -8.97
CA TRP A 12 -8.59 -15.48 -7.93
C TRP A 12 -7.38 -16.38 -8.19
N ALA A 13 -7.56 -17.58 -8.76
CA ALA A 13 -6.47 -18.47 -9.11
C ALA A 13 -5.69 -17.98 -10.34
N LEU A 14 -6.39 -17.51 -11.38
CA LEU A 14 -5.78 -17.09 -12.65
C LEU A 14 -5.15 -15.67 -12.60
N GLY A 15 -5.71 -14.78 -11.78
CA GLY A 15 -5.29 -13.38 -11.73
C GLY A 15 -5.53 -12.75 -10.37
N GLY A 16 -5.39 -13.53 -9.30
CA GLY A 16 -5.53 -13.08 -7.91
C GLY A 16 -4.70 -11.84 -7.61
N PRO A 17 -3.38 -11.84 -7.85
CA PRO A 17 -2.54 -10.66 -7.61
C PRO A 17 -2.97 -9.41 -8.39
N LEU A 18 -3.63 -9.58 -9.54
CA LEU A 18 -4.17 -8.49 -10.36
C LEU A 18 -5.59 -8.06 -9.93
N GLY A 19 -6.21 -8.75 -8.97
CA GLY A 19 -7.51 -8.40 -8.42
C GLY A 19 -8.70 -8.70 -9.36
N LEU A 20 -8.58 -9.65 -10.30
CA LEU A 20 -9.65 -9.95 -11.27
C LEU A 20 -10.98 -10.36 -10.60
N HIS A 21 -10.91 -11.14 -9.52
CA HIS A 21 -12.09 -11.53 -8.75
C HIS A 21 -12.77 -10.32 -8.09
N HIS A 22 -12.03 -9.27 -7.72
CA HIS A 22 -12.61 -8.03 -7.23
C HIS A 22 -13.30 -7.23 -8.32
N LEU A 23 -12.77 -7.20 -9.54
CA LEU A 23 -13.43 -6.58 -10.69
C LEU A 23 -14.76 -7.26 -10.99
N TYR A 24 -14.78 -8.60 -10.96
CA TYR A 24 -16.01 -9.39 -11.10
C TYR A 24 -17.04 -9.03 -10.03
N LEU A 25 -16.60 -8.87 -8.78
CA LEU A 25 -17.45 -8.53 -7.63
C LEU A 25 -17.77 -7.04 -7.49
N HIS A 26 -17.36 -6.19 -8.45
CA HIS A 26 -17.61 -4.74 -8.44
C HIS A 26 -16.94 -4.00 -7.28
N ARG A 27 -15.77 -4.50 -6.85
CA ARG A 27 -14.94 -3.93 -5.77
C ARG A 27 -13.72 -3.23 -6.36
N ASP A 28 -13.93 -2.18 -7.16
CA ASP A 28 -12.87 -1.54 -7.96
C ASP A 28 -11.70 -1.01 -7.13
N SER A 29 -11.97 -0.34 -5.99
CA SER A 29 -10.90 0.10 -5.07
C SER A 29 -10.05 -1.07 -4.56
N HIS A 30 -10.67 -2.23 -4.34
CA HIS A 30 -9.99 -3.42 -3.85
C HIS A 30 -9.15 -4.06 -4.96
N ALA A 31 -9.66 -4.09 -6.19
CA ALA A 31 -8.88 -4.50 -7.36
C ALA A 31 -7.66 -3.59 -7.57
N LEU A 32 -7.84 -2.26 -7.49
CA LEU A 32 -6.75 -1.30 -7.61
C LEU A 32 -5.69 -1.52 -6.53
N LEU A 33 -6.12 -1.68 -5.28
CA LEU A 33 -5.23 -1.98 -4.17
C LEU A 33 -4.41 -3.26 -4.45
N TRP A 34 -5.02 -4.30 -4.99
CA TRP A 34 -4.33 -5.54 -5.34
C TRP A 34 -3.31 -5.34 -6.46
N MET A 35 -3.69 -4.66 -7.54
CA MET A 35 -2.79 -4.40 -8.68
C MET A 35 -1.52 -3.65 -8.26
N ILE A 36 -1.65 -2.67 -7.36
CA ILE A 36 -0.51 -1.82 -6.95
C ILE A 36 0.28 -2.38 -5.76
N THR A 37 -0.27 -3.34 -5.01
CA THR A 37 0.40 -4.00 -3.87
C THR A 37 0.77 -5.46 -4.16
N LEU A 38 0.55 -5.93 -5.41
CA LEU A 38 0.76 -7.30 -5.84
C LEU A 38 0.05 -8.31 -4.91
N GLY A 39 -1.25 -8.11 -4.70
CA GLY A 39 -2.07 -9.00 -3.88
C GLY A 39 -2.01 -8.74 -2.37
N GLY A 40 -1.85 -7.48 -1.96
CA GLY A 40 -1.75 -7.11 -0.55
C GLY A 40 -0.43 -7.56 0.07
N PHE A 41 0.68 -7.33 -0.64
CA PHE A 41 2.04 -7.76 -0.26
C PHE A 41 2.14 -9.29 -0.07
N GLY A 42 1.40 -10.06 -0.88
CA GLY A 42 1.34 -11.53 -0.82
C GLY A 42 0.49 -12.10 0.32
N LEU A 43 0.47 -11.47 1.50
CA LEU A 43 -0.34 -11.91 2.65
C LEU A 43 -1.85 -11.75 2.41
N GLY A 44 -2.23 -10.71 1.66
CA GLY A 44 -3.62 -10.48 1.27
C GLY A 44 -4.21 -11.68 0.55
N TRP A 45 -3.46 -12.27 -0.39
CA TRP A 45 -3.90 -13.38 -1.24
C TRP A 45 -4.37 -14.61 -0.44
N VAL A 46 -3.68 -14.98 0.64
CA VAL A 46 -4.06 -16.12 1.51
C VAL A 46 -5.33 -15.81 2.29
N ARG A 47 -5.43 -14.61 2.87
CA ARG A 47 -6.61 -14.16 3.61
C ARG A 47 -7.86 -14.16 2.73
N GLU A 48 -7.71 -13.85 1.45
CA GLU A 48 -8.82 -13.80 0.51
C GLU A 48 -9.47 -15.13 0.23
N PHE A 49 -8.70 -16.20 0.20
CA PHE A 49 -9.23 -17.54 -0.02
C PHE A 49 -10.39 -17.85 0.93
N ILE A 50 -10.30 -17.38 2.18
CA ILE A 50 -11.33 -17.54 3.22
C ILE A 50 -12.50 -16.55 3.03
N ARG A 51 -12.24 -15.36 2.46
CA ARG A 51 -13.23 -14.26 2.36
C ARG A 51 -14.00 -14.20 1.05
N ILE A 52 -13.58 -14.90 0.00
CA ILE A 52 -14.29 -14.91 -1.29
C ILE A 52 -15.80 -15.24 -1.14
N PRO A 53 -16.23 -16.24 -0.34
CA PRO A 53 -17.64 -16.54 -0.17
C PRO A 53 -18.43 -15.36 0.41
N SER A 54 -17.88 -14.66 1.41
CA SER A 54 -18.54 -13.48 1.98
C SER A 54 -18.61 -12.33 0.99
N TYR A 55 -17.58 -12.14 0.17
CA TYR A 55 -17.57 -11.10 -0.87
C TYR A 55 -18.62 -11.35 -1.96
N VAL A 56 -18.86 -12.61 -2.31
CA VAL A 56 -19.90 -12.99 -3.27
C VAL A 56 -21.29 -12.77 -2.68
N ALA A 57 -21.49 -13.14 -1.41
CA ALA A 57 -22.74 -12.89 -0.69
C ALA A 57 -23.05 -11.39 -0.61
N GLU A 58 -22.08 -10.55 -0.24
CA GLU A 58 -22.20 -9.08 -0.23
C GLU A 58 -22.61 -8.55 -1.62
N ALA A 59 -21.91 -8.97 -2.69
CA ALA A 59 -22.20 -8.49 -4.05
C ALA A 59 -23.60 -8.90 -4.56
N ASN A 60 -24.12 -10.04 -4.11
CA ASN A 60 -25.46 -10.51 -4.44
C ASN A 60 -26.53 -9.76 -3.65
N GLN A 61 -26.31 -9.55 -2.34
CA GLN A 61 -27.22 -8.75 -1.51
C GLN A 61 -27.35 -7.32 -2.01
N ASP A 62 -26.25 -6.67 -2.40
CA ASP A 62 -26.30 -5.32 -2.98
C ASP A 62 -27.09 -5.29 -4.29
N ALA A 63 -26.95 -6.33 -5.11
CA ALA A 63 -27.69 -6.45 -6.37
C ALA A 63 -29.20 -6.67 -6.15
N GLU A 64 -29.58 -7.34 -5.06
CA GLU A 64 -30.99 -7.52 -4.67
C GLU A 64 -31.57 -6.23 -4.09
N ARG A 65 -30.83 -5.53 -3.22
CA ARG A 65 -31.24 -4.23 -2.65
C ARG A 65 -31.48 -3.17 -3.72
N LEU A 66 -30.62 -3.13 -4.73
CA LEU A 66 -30.80 -2.24 -5.89
C LEU A 66 -32.10 -2.52 -6.66
N LYS A 67 -32.58 -3.78 -6.68
CA LYS A 67 -33.85 -4.16 -7.33
C LYS A 67 -35.06 -3.87 -6.46
N GLN A 68 -34.94 -3.99 -5.14
CA GLN A 68 -36.06 -3.95 -4.19
C GLN A 68 -36.48 -2.54 -3.73
N HIS A 69 -36.11 -1.48 -4.47
CA HIS A 69 -36.27 -0.06 -4.10
C HIS A 69 -35.35 0.41 -2.97
N GLY A 70 -34.26 1.08 -3.35
CA GLY A 70 -33.76 2.35 -2.81
C GLY A 70 -33.67 2.61 -1.30
N GLN A 71 -33.88 1.63 -0.42
CA GLN A 71 -33.88 1.88 1.01
C GLN A 71 -32.47 2.31 1.44
N PRO A 72 -32.31 3.54 1.95
CA PRO A 72 -31.05 3.99 2.48
C PRO A 72 -30.66 3.09 3.65
N HIS A 73 -29.38 2.78 3.78
CA HIS A 73 -28.85 2.30 5.05
C HIS A 73 -29.34 3.26 6.17
N PRO A 74 -29.90 2.76 7.28
CA PRO A 74 -30.02 3.59 8.47
C PRO A 74 -28.62 4.11 8.84
N PRO A 75 -28.50 5.31 9.45
CA PRO A 75 -27.23 5.95 9.75
C PRO A 75 -26.49 5.22 10.89
N ALA A 76 -26.08 3.99 10.63
CA ALA A 76 -25.20 3.23 11.49
C ALA A 76 -23.77 3.45 10.99
N LEU A 77 -22.87 3.81 11.90
CA LEU A 77 -21.44 3.80 11.62
C LEU A 77 -20.98 2.35 11.42
N PRO A 78 -20.11 2.06 10.42
CA PRO A 78 -19.48 0.76 10.33
C PRO A 78 -18.66 0.46 11.60
N PRO A 79 -18.44 -0.82 11.95
CA PRO A 79 -17.58 -1.17 13.08
C PRO A 79 -16.12 -0.75 12.82
N VAL A 80 -15.39 -0.41 13.88
CA VAL A 80 -13.95 -0.18 13.77
C VAL A 80 -13.23 -1.51 13.56
N GLY A 81 -12.58 -1.67 12.41
CA GLY A 81 -11.83 -2.87 12.08
C GLY A 81 -10.32 -2.65 12.26
N PRO A 82 -9.65 -3.29 13.23
CA PRO A 82 -8.21 -3.09 13.46
C PRO A 82 -7.37 -3.46 12.23
N VAL A 83 -7.76 -4.50 11.49
CA VAL A 83 -7.08 -4.90 10.24
C VAL A 83 -7.18 -3.81 9.17
N ARG A 84 -8.30 -3.09 9.11
CA ARG A 84 -8.47 -1.98 8.16
C ARG A 84 -7.62 -0.79 8.55
N PHE A 85 -7.61 -0.44 9.83
CA PHE A 85 -6.75 0.63 10.35
C PHE A 85 -5.27 0.32 10.08
N ALA A 86 -4.81 -0.90 10.40
CA ALA A 86 -3.45 -1.32 10.08
C ALA A 86 -3.17 -1.25 8.57
N GLY A 87 -4.10 -1.72 7.74
CA GLY A 87 -4.00 -1.60 6.28
C GLY A 87 -3.89 -0.15 5.81
N GLN A 88 -4.67 0.78 6.36
CA GLN A 88 -4.60 2.21 6.04
C GLN A 88 -3.22 2.78 6.34
N VAL A 89 -2.69 2.50 7.54
CA VAL A 89 -1.36 2.97 7.95
C VAL A 89 -0.29 2.40 7.03
N CYS A 90 -0.29 1.08 6.80
CA CYS A 90 0.71 0.41 5.97
C CYS A 90 0.67 0.89 4.50
N VAL A 91 -0.51 1.00 3.90
CA VAL A 91 -0.65 1.43 2.51
C VAL A 91 -0.37 2.93 2.35
N GLY A 92 -0.73 3.76 3.34
CA GLY A 92 -0.35 5.16 3.36
C GLY A 92 1.16 5.36 3.42
N ILE A 93 1.85 4.57 4.26
CA ILE A 93 3.33 4.55 4.32
C ILE A 93 3.89 4.13 2.96
N TYR A 94 3.40 3.02 2.41
CA TYR A 94 3.83 2.50 1.11
C TYR A 94 3.71 3.55 -0.01
N PHE A 95 2.57 4.25 -0.10
CA PHE A 95 2.39 5.32 -1.08
C PHE A 95 3.36 6.50 -0.85
N GLY A 96 3.63 6.84 0.41
CA GLY A 96 4.62 7.86 0.75
C GLY A 96 6.03 7.47 0.33
N THR A 97 6.44 6.23 0.60
CA THR A 97 7.74 5.68 0.17
C THR A 97 7.87 5.68 -1.35
N VAL A 98 6.83 5.23 -2.06
CA VAL A 98 6.79 5.25 -3.53
C VAL A 98 6.89 6.68 -4.08
N ALA A 99 6.22 7.65 -3.44
CA ALA A 99 6.35 9.05 -3.83
C ALA A 99 7.77 9.59 -3.58
N LEU A 100 8.41 9.21 -2.47
CA LEU A 100 9.80 9.61 -2.18
C LEU A 100 10.79 9.04 -3.21
N LEU A 101 10.56 7.80 -3.65
CA LEU A 101 11.34 7.18 -4.72
C LEU A 101 11.08 7.82 -6.09
N GLY A 102 9.81 8.08 -6.40
CA GLY A 102 9.35 8.44 -7.74
C GLY A 102 9.32 9.93 -8.06
N LEU A 103 9.07 10.76 -7.04
CA LEU A 103 8.53 12.11 -7.22
C LEU A 103 9.23 13.18 -6.37
N ASN A 104 10.26 12.83 -5.58
CA ASN A 104 10.94 13.76 -4.67
C ASN A 104 11.58 14.97 -5.38
N ALA A 105 11.87 14.86 -6.68
CA ALA A 105 12.40 15.98 -7.48
C ALA A 105 11.37 17.08 -7.77
N ILE A 106 10.07 16.86 -7.51
CA ILE A 106 9.01 17.83 -7.78
C ILE A 106 9.04 18.95 -6.73
N SER A 107 8.89 20.20 -7.17
CA SER A 107 8.78 21.35 -6.26
C SER A 107 7.66 21.16 -5.22
N PHE A 108 7.90 21.63 -3.99
CA PHE A 108 6.96 21.49 -2.87
C PHE A 108 6.60 20.03 -2.53
N PHE A 109 7.47 19.07 -2.85
CA PHE A 109 7.23 17.65 -2.63
C PHE A 109 6.73 17.33 -1.22
N TYR A 110 7.48 17.72 -0.19
CA TYR A 110 7.13 17.42 1.21
C TYR A 110 5.84 18.09 1.69
N LEU A 111 5.43 19.22 1.08
CA LEU A 111 4.25 19.98 1.49
C LEU A 111 2.98 19.58 0.73
N LEU A 112 3.11 19.14 -0.52
CA LEU A 112 1.98 18.82 -1.39
C LEU A 112 2.02 17.37 -1.87
N VAL A 113 3.03 16.99 -2.65
CA VAL A 113 3.05 15.69 -3.34
C VAL A 113 3.04 14.52 -2.36
N LEU A 114 3.85 14.59 -1.31
CA LEU A 114 3.95 13.55 -0.28
C LEU A 114 2.62 13.36 0.48
N PRO A 115 2.02 14.39 1.12
CA PRO A 115 0.75 14.22 1.82
C PRO A 115 -0.40 13.82 0.91
N LEU A 116 -0.43 14.28 -0.35
CA LEU A 116 -1.42 13.83 -1.33
C LEU A 116 -1.27 12.33 -1.63
N SER A 117 -0.03 11.85 -1.80
CA SER A 117 0.27 10.44 -2.06
C SER A 117 -0.12 9.56 -0.87
N VAL A 118 0.30 9.94 0.34
CA VAL A 118 -0.07 9.23 1.57
C VAL A 118 -1.59 9.21 1.76
N GLY A 119 -2.25 10.35 1.56
CA GLY A 119 -3.70 10.46 1.67
C GLY A 119 -4.45 9.60 0.65
N ALA A 120 -3.94 9.50 -0.58
CA ALA A 120 -4.48 8.61 -1.60
C ALA A 120 -4.38 7.13 -1.18
N GLY A 121 -3.25 6.70 -0.62
CA GLY A 121 -3.06 5.34 -0.11
C GLY A 121 -4.01 5.01 1.05
N VAL A 122 -4.12 5.90 2.04
CA VAL A 122 -5.05 5.75 3.17
C VAL A 122 -6.50 5.68 2.68
N HIS A 123 -6.89 6.56 1.76
CA HIS A 123 -8.25 6.59 1.23
C HIS A 123 -8.57 5.37 0.34
N LEU A 124 -7.59 4.85 -0.39
CA LEU A 124 -7.76 3.64 -1.17
C LEU A 124 -8.18 2.47 -0.28
N VAL A 125 -7.51 2.29 0.87
CA VAL A 125 -7.88 1.25 1.85
C VAL A 125 -9.21 1.59 2.55
N SER A 126 -9.46 2.86 2.86
CA SER A 126 -10.71 3.25 3.50
C SER A 126 -11.93 2.94 2.63
N THR A 127 -11.77 2.98 1.30
CA THR A 127 -12.80 2.66 0.31
C THR A 127 -12.90 1.16 -0.04
N VAL A 128 -12.19 0.27 0.64
CA VAL A 128 -12.31 -1.18 0.38
C VAL A 128 -13.64 -1.75 0.88
N GLY A 129 -14.32 -2.49 0.00
CA GLY A 129 -15.61 -3.10 0.32
C GLY A 129 -16.74 -2.08 0.34
N GLN A 130 -17.62 -2.18 1.35
CA GLN A 130 -18.85 -1.40 1.47
C GLN A 130 -18.71 -0.10 2.27
N GLU A 131 -17.52 0.20 2.79
CA GLU A 131 -17.30 1.41 3.56
C GLU A 131 -16.39 2.37 2.80
N THR A 132 -16.39 3.62 3.23
CA THR A 132 -15.54 4.70 2.76
C THR A 132 -15.30 5.68 3.90
N SER A 133 -14.38 6.61 3.74
CA SER A 133 -14.17 7.74 4.64
C SER A 133 -14.42 9.07 3.95
N ASP A 134 -14.52 10.13 4.74
CA ASP A 134 -14.46 11.48 4.18
C ASP A 134 -13.05 11.77 3.63
N PHE A 135 -12.95 11.79 2.29
CA PHE A 135 -11.68 12.04 1.60
C PHE A 135 -11.13 13.43 1.89
N LYS A 136 -11.99 14.46 1.93
CA LYS A 136 -11.57 15.85 2.13
C LYS A 136 -10.92 16.01 3.49
N LYS A 137 -11.57 15.52 4.55
CA LYS A 137 -11.01 15.54 5.91
C LYS A 137 -9.69 14.78 6.00
N THR A 138 -9.63 13.59 5.40
CA THR A 138 -8.40 12.78 5.38
C THR A 138 -7.25 13.55 4.72
N LEU A 139 -7.52 14.17 3.57
CA LEU A 139 -6.52 14.94 2.82
C LEU A 139 -6.08 16.21 3.54
N THR A 140 -7.03 16.93 4.14
CA THR A 140 -6.74 18.11 4.97
C THR A 140 -5.85 17.74 6.14
N THR A 141 -6.11 16.63 6.82
CA THR A 141 -5.20 16.12 7.87
C THR A 141 -3.81 15.88 7.33
N CYS A 142 -3.66 15.21 6.17
CA CYS A 142 -2.33 14.99 5.59
C CYS A 142 -1.57 16.31 5.36
N LEU A 143 -2.25 17.31 4.78
CA LEU A 143 -1.66 18.62 4.47
C LEU A 143 -1.30 19.42 5.73
N ILE A 144 -2.07 19.27 6.81
CA ILE A 144 -1.78 19.92 8.10
C ILE A 144 -0.60 19.23 8.81
N THR A 145 -0.52 17.89 8.76
CA THR A 145 0.55 17.14 9.42
C THR A 145 1.89 17.26 8.68
N ALA A 146 1.88 17.43 7.36
CA ALA A 146 3.10 17.44 6.55
C ALA A 146 4.13 18.53 6.93
N PRO A 147 3.77 19.81 7.14
CA PRO A 147 4.72 20.86 7.55
C PRO A 147 5.44 20.56 8.87
N ILE A 148 4.80 19.84 9.81
CA ILE A 148 5.37 19.52 11.13
C ILE A 148 6.62 18.64 10.98
N PHE A 149 6.64 17.78 9.96
CA PHE A 149 7.72 16.83 9.70
C PHE A 149 8.45 17.14 8.39
N TYR A 150 8.45 18.41 7.97
CA TYR A 150 9.03 18.82 6.69
C TYR A 150 10.50 18.39 6.56
N GLY A 151 10.86 17.84 5.40
CA GLY A 151 12.23 17.43 5.07
C GLY A 151 12.71 16.14 5.74
N SER A 152 11.94 15.54 6.65
CA SER A 152 12.28 14.24 7.23
C SER A 152 12.00 13.09 6.26
N THR A 153 12.94 12.16 6.13
CA THR A 153 12.76 10.90 5.38
C THR A 153 11.54 10.10 5.85
N PHE A 154 11.22 10.17 7.15
CA PHE A 154 10.10 9.44 7.76
C PHE A 154 8.81 10.26 7.86
N SER A 155 8.75 11.44 7.26
CA SER A 155 7.59 12.34 7.29
C SER A 155 6.27 11.66 6.89
N HIS A 156 6.31 10.68 5.98
CA HIS A 156 5.14 9.92 5.54
C HIS A 156 4.52 9.02 6.63
N VAL A 157 5.28 8.60 7.65
CA VAL A 157 4.78 7.74 8.74
C VAL A 157 3.77 8.46 9.63
N PRO A 158 4.08 9.60 10.29
CA PRO A 158 3.12 10.32 11.11
C PRO A 158 1.95 10.87 10.28
N ILE A 159 2.18 11.29 9.03
CA ILE A 159 1.11 11.68 8.09
C ILE A 159 0.13 10.51 7.90
N SER A 160 0.64 9.30 7.64
CA SER A 160 -0.18 8.11 7.41
C SER A 160 -1.00 7.73 8.64
N VAL A 161 -0.40 7.80 9.84
CA VAL A 161 -1.10 7.53 11.11
C VAL A 161 -2.21 8.56 11.35
N ALA A 162 -1.90 9.85 11.24
CA ALA A 162 -2.88 10.93 11.45
C ALA A 162 -4.05 10.83 10.46
N ALA A 163 -3.76 10.57 9.19
CA ALA A 163 -4.75 10.35 8.15
C ALA A 163 -5.61 9.11 8.41
N SER A 164 -5.03 8.00 8.87
CA SER A 164 -5.74 6.76 9.20
C SER A 164 -6.68 6.93 10.40
N VAL A 165 -6.25 7.69 11.42
CA VAL A 165 -7.12 8.08 12.56
C VAL A 165 -8.30 8.90 12.06
N THR A 166 -8.04 9.93 11.23
CA THR A 166 -9.10 10.78 10.67
C THR A 166 -10.06 9.98 9.78
N ALA A 167 -9.55 9.08 8.95
CA ALA A 167 -10.34 8.22 8.09
C ALA A 167 -11.24 7.28 8.90
N THR A 168 -10.73 6.75 10.01
CA THR A 168 -11.48 5.87 10.93
C THR A 168 -12.55 6.63 11.72
N GLN A 169 -12.27 7.86 12.14
CA GLN A 169 -13.24 8.74 12.81
C GLN A 169 -14.37 9.18 11.88
N ASN A 170 -14.06 9.36 10.59
CA ASN A 170 -15.01 9.84 9.58
C ASN A 170 -15.45 8.72 8.61
N ARG A 171 -15.54 7.49 9.11
CA ARG A 171 -15.98 6.31 8.34
C ARG A 171 -17.49 6.32 8.12
N ARG A 172 -17.92 5.84 6.95
CA ARG A 172 -19.33 5.75 6.54
C ARG A 172 -19.52 4.61 5.56
N TYR A 173 -20.74 4.10 5.44
CA TYR A 173 -21.07 3.18 4.34
C TYR A 173 -21.07 3.91 3.01
N LYS A 174 -20.70 3.21 1.94
CA LYS A 174 -20.84 3.73 0.58
C LYS A 174 -22.33 3.88 0.25
N PRO A 175 -22.70 4.92 -0.50
CA PRO A 175 -24.05 4.98 -1.04
C PRO A 175 -24.27 3.82 -2.00
N THR A 176 -25.47 3.25 -2.00
CA THR A 176 -25.86 2.22 -2.96
C THR A 176 -25.81 2.83 -4.36
N GLN A 177 -24.83 2.41 -5.18
CA GLN A 177 -24.62 2.95 -6.51
C GLN A 177 -25.18 1.99 -7.57
N ALA A 178 -25.80 2.56 -8.60
CA ALA A 178 -26.16 1.82 -9.80
C ALA A 178 -24.90 1.20 -10.43
N LYS A 179 -25.05 -0.01 -10.98
CA LYS A 179 -23.94 -0.71 -11.63
C LYS A 179 -23.49 0.09 -12.86
N LYS A 180 -22.25 0.55 -12.83
CA LYS A 180 -21.59 1.18 -13.97
C LYS A 180 -21.16 0.12 -14.97
N ASP A 181 -21.13 0.51 -16.24
CA ASP A 181 -20.59 -0.31 -17.31
C ASP A 181 -19.13 -0.69 -17.06
N LEU A 182 -18.72 -1.82 -17.63
CA LEU A 182 -17.39 -2.37 -17.41
C LEU A 182 -16.30 -1.46 -17.98
N VAL A 183 -16.51 -0.90 -19.18
CA VAL A 183 -15.48 -0.13 -19.89
C VAL A 183 -15.05 1.12 -19.12
N PRO A 184 -15.95 2.00 -18.63
CA PRO A 184 -15.55 3.15 -17.81
C PRO A 184 -14.82 2.73 -16.53
N ARG A 185 -15.24 1.63 -15.88
CA ARG A 185 -14.58 1.15 -14.67
C ARG A 185 -13.13 0.75 -14.95
N LEU A 186 -12.92 0.00 -16.02
CA LEU A 186 -11.59 -0.43 -16.45
C LEU A 186 -10.72 0.76 -16.87
N SER A 187 -11.28 1.79 -17.53
CA SER A 187 -10.51 2.97 -17.88
C SER A 187 -10.05 3.76 -16.65
N TYR A 188 -10.95 4.02 -15.68
CA TYR A 188 -10.56 4.67 -14.42
C TYR A 188 -9.49 3.88 -13.65
N LEU A 189 -9.64 2.56 -13.61
CA LEU A 189 -8.66 1.67 -12.98
C LEU A 189 -7.32 1.69 -13.70
N GLY A 190 -7.33 1.64 -15.04
CA GLY A 190 -6.13 1.71 -15.86
C GLY A 190 -5.39 3.04 -15.68
N LEU A 191 -6.10 4.17 -15.68
CA LEU A 191 -5.51 5.48 -15.39
C LEU A 191 -4.92 5.54 -13.98
N ALA A 192 -5.62 5.03 -12.97
CA ALA A 192 -5.13 5.05 -11.60
C ALA A 192 -3.89 4.14 -11.42
N TRP A 193 -3.89 2.98 -12.07
CA TRP A 193 -2.75 2.07 -12.07
C TRP A 193 -1.54 2.72 -12.76
N LEU A 194 -1.72 3.30 -13.95
CA LEU A 194 -0.67 4.01 -14.68
C LEU A 194 -0.12 5.20 -13.89
N ALA A 195 -0.99 6.00 -13.26
CA ALA A 195 -0.57 7.15 -12.45
C ALA A 195 0.33 6.72 -11.28
N PHE A 196 0.09 5.54 -10.71
CA PHE A 196 0.91 4.97 -9.64
C PHE A 196 2.20 4.33 -10.18
N SER A 197 2.12 3.55 -11.25
CA SER A 197 3.24 2.73 -11.73
C SER A 197 4.23 3.47 -12.64
N ALA A 198 3.81 4.53 -13.34
CA ALA A 198 4.68 5.25 -14.28
C ALA A 198 5.87 5.95 -13.59
N PRO A 199 5.69 6.68 -12.47
CA PRO A 199 6.83 7.26 -11.74
C PRO A 199 7.80 6.20 -11.24
N MET A 200 7.28 5.08 -10.74
CA MET A 200 8.06 3.93 -10.31
C MET A 200 8.87 3.31 -11.45
N GLY A 201 8.23 3.07 -12.59
CA GLY A 201 8.90 2.54 -13.79
C GLY A 201 10.02 3.46 -14.25
N TYR A 202 9.77 4.77 -14.32
CA TYR A 202 10.80 5.75 -14.67
C TYR A 202 12.01 5.67 -13.72
N CYS A 203 11.81 5.62 -12.41
CA CYS A 203 12.91 5.56 -11.46
C CYS A 203 13.70 4.25 -11.53
N ILE A 204 13.03 3.11 -11.70
CA ILE A 204 13.70 1.81 -11.83
C ILE A 204 14.62 1.79 -13.06
N PHE A 205 14.16 2.30 -14.20
CA PHE A 205 14.90 2.21 -15.46
C PHE A 205 15.91 3.36 -15.68
N HIS A 206 15.66 4.56 -15.17
CA HIS A 206 16.51 5.73 -15.42
C HIS A 206 17.29 6.23 -14.20
N ASN A 207 16.90 5.87 -12.98
CA ASN A 207 17.54 6.33 -11.75
C ASN A 207 17.76 5.18 -10.75
N THR A 208 18.25 4.05 -11.28
CA THR A 208 18.39 2.77 -10.56
C THR A 208 19.26 2.91 -9.31
N THR A 209 20.35 3.68 -9.39
CA THR A 209 21.28 3.88 -8.26
C THR A 209 20.65 4.65 -7.10
N ALA A 210 19.94 5.76 -7.36
CA ALA A 210 19.26 6.50 -6.31
C ALA A 210 18.10 5.69 -5.70
N THR A 211 17.41 4.91 -6.51
CA THR A 211 16.35 3.99 -6.07
C THR A 211 16.91 2.92 -5.13
N LEU A 212 18.06 2.34 -5.44
CA LEU A 212 18.76 1.36 -4.61
C LEU A 212 19.22 1.94 -3.26
N TYR A 213 19.82 3.13 -3.26
CA TYR A 213 20.24 3.79 -2.02
C TYR A 213 19.05 4.11 -1.12
N TYR A 214 17.98 4.69 -1.66
CA TYR A 214 16.81 5.01 -0.85
C TYR A 214 16.08 3.76 -0.33
N LEU A 215 16.00 2.70 -1.15
CA LEU A 215 15.49 1.41 -0.70
C LEU A 215 16.35 0.85 0.43
N SER A 216 17.68 0.94 0.31
CA SER A 216 18.62 0.56 1.37
C SER A 216 18.41 1.38 2.64
N ASP A 217 18.28 2.71 2.53
CA ASP A 217 18.05 3.59 3.68
C ASP A 217 16.72 3.27 4.39
N CYS A 218 15.66 2.99 3.63
CA CYS A 218 14.38 2.56 4.19
C CYS A 218 14.49 1.20 4.90
N LEU A 219 15.22 0.25 4.31
CA LEU A 219 15.43 -1.07 4.89
C LEU A 219 16.29 -1.00 6.15
N ALA A 220 17.39 -0.22 6.12
CA ALA A 220 18.27 0.01 7.25
C ALA A 220 17.50 0.62 8.41
N ALA A 221 16.77 1.71 8.18
CA ALA A 221 15.98 2.34 9.22
C ALA A 221 14.84 1.45 9.76
N LEU A 222 14.24 0.62 8.90
CA LEU A 222 13.22 -0.33 9.32
C LEU A 222 13.84 -1.44 10.19
N LEU A 223 15.05 -1.90 9.89
CA LEU A 223 15.80 -2.85 10.70
C LEU A 223 16.27 -2.22 12.02
N ASP A 224 16.72 -0.97 11.98
CA ASP A 224 17.14 -0.20 13.16
C ASP A 224 15.97 0.14 14.07
N MET A 225 14.75 0.30 13.53
CA MET A 225 13.54 0.39 14.36
C MET A 225 13.37 -0.84 15.27
N PHE A 226 13.94 -1.99 14.90
CA PHE A 226 13.94 -3.21 15.71
C PHE A 226 15.28 -3.46 16.42
N TRP A 227 16.14 -2.45 16.59
CA TRP A 227 17.44 -2.59 17.26
C TRP A 227 17.32 -3.21 18.66
N PHE A 228 16.22 -2.94 19.37
CA PHE A 228 15.95 -3.44 20.71
C PHE A 228 15.28 -4.83 20.75
N ILE A 229 14.94 -5.41 19.59
CA ILE A 229 14.36 -6.77 19.46
C ILE A 229 15.20 -7.60 18.47
N PRO A 230 16.34 -8.17 18.91
CA PRO A 230 17.31 -8.80 18.01
C PRO A 230 16.77 -9.98 17.18
N TRP A 231 15.90 -10.82 17.78
CA TRP A 231 15.34 -11.97 17.06
C TRP A 231 14.39 -11.54 15.92
N LEU A 232 13.64 -10.45 16.10
CA LEU A 232 12.72 -9.93 15.09
C LEU A 232 13.48 -9.28 13.93
N ARG A 233 14.57 -8.55 14.23
CA ARG A 233 15.51 -8.02 13.23
C ARG A 233 16.05 -9.15 12.34
N ASN A 234 16.52 -10.25 12.93
CA ASN A 234 17.06 -11.40 12.20
C ASN A 234 15.99 -12.11 11.33
N VAL A 235 14.77 -12.26 11.83
CA VAL A 235 13.65 -12.83 11.04
C VAL A 235 13.32 -11.93 9.85
N LEU A 236 13.34 -10.61 10.04
CA LEU A 236 13.05 -9.64 9.00
C LEU A 236 14.15 -9.59 7.93
N GLU A 237 15.43 -9.59 8.33
CA GLU A 237 16.57 -9.75 7.41
C GLU A 237 16.44 -11.03 6.59
N TYR A 238 16.06 -12.14 7.23
CA TYR A 238 15.86 -13.42 6.54
C TYR A 238 14.74 -13.34 5.48
N ILE A 239 13.60 -12.72 5.83
CA ILE A 239 12.47 -12.54 4.90
C ILE A 239 12.86 -11.65 3.72
N LEU A 240 13.59 -10.56 3.98
CA LEU A 240 14.08 -9.63 2.95
C LEU A 240 15.04 -10.30 1.97
N LEU A 241 15.87 -11.23 2.45
CA LEU A 241 16.82 -11.99 1.64
C LEU A 241 16.19 -13.21 0.93
N MET A 242 14.98 -13.60 1.30
CA MET A 242 14.30 -14.79 0.77
C MET A 242 14.10 -14.73 -0.77
N PRO A 243 13.65 -13.63 -1.39
CA PRO A 243 13.47 -13.56 -2.85
C PRO A 243 14.78 -13.79 -3.61
N TYR A 244 15.88 -13.24 -3.09
CA TYR A 244 17.22 -13.47 -3.64
C TYR A 244 17.65 -14.94 -3.51
N ARG A 245 17.43 -15.56 -2.34
CA ARG A 245 17.72 -17.00 -2.14
C ARG A 245 16.92 -17.89 -3.08
N ILE A 246 15.65 -17.59 -3.31
CA ILE A 246 14.78 -18.30 -4.25
C ILE A 246 15.30 -18.11 -5.68
N LEU A 247 15.67 -16.88 -6.07
CA LEU A 247 16.24 -16.59 -7.38
C LEU A 247 17.56 -17.35 -7.60
N CYS A 248 18.46 -17.38 -6.62
CA CYS A 248 19.69 -18.17 -6.67
C CYS A 248 19.42 -19.68 -6.80
N ALA A 249 18.44 -20.20 -6.05
CA ALA A 249 18.04 -21.61 -6.14
C ALA A 249 17.45 -21.97 -7.52
N LEU A 250 16.71 -21.06 -8.15
CA LEU A 250 16.10 -21.27 -9.47
C LEU A 250 17.10 -21.10 -10.64
N THR A 251 18.09 -20.22 -10.49
CA THR A 251 19.05 -19.89 -11.55
C THR A 251 20.34 -20.74 -11.49
N GLY A 252 20.48 -21.60 -10.48
CA GLY A 252 21.70 -22.38 -10.26
C GLY A 252 22.91 -21.52 -9.87
N GLY A 253 22.68 -20.25 -9.51
CA GLY A 253 23.72 -19.30 -9.15
C GLY A 253 24.34 -19.63 -7.80
N GLY A 254 25.56 -20.18 -7.82
CA GLY A 254 26.37 -20.41 -6.63
C GLY A 254 26.83 -19.09 -6.00
N TYR A 255 26.54 -18.96 -4.70
CA TYR A 255 27.24 -18.13 -3.70
C TYR A 255 27.68 -16.70 -4.10
N TYR A 256 26.71 -15.82 -4.37
CA TYR A 256 26.89 -14.36 -4.29
C TYR A 256 26.50 -13.79 -2.90
N ASP A 257 26.34 -14.64 -1.88
CA ASP A 257 25.99 -14.22 -0.50
C ASP A 257 27.06 -13.25 0.04
N GLU A 258 28.34 -13.48 -0.28
CA GLU A 258 29.42 -12.54 0.06
C GLU A 258 29.33 -11.21 -0.70
N THR A 259 28.89 -11.21 -1.96
CA THR A 259 28.79 -9.97 -2.76
C THR A 259 27.66 -9.11 -2.24
N TRP A 260 26.49 -9.69 -1.96
CA TRP A 260 25.37 -8.96 -1.38
C TRP A 260 25.58 -8.63 0.10
N ARG A 261 26.21 -9.50 0.90
CA ARG A 261 26.66 -9.14 2.25
C ARG A 261 27.66 -8.01 2.22
N ARG A 262 28.62 -8.00 1.29
CA ARG A 262 29.53 -6.86 1.12
C ARG A 262 28.80 -5.60 0.71
N VAL A 263 27.83 -5.67 -0.19
CA VAL A 263 26.99 -4.51 -0.54
C VAL A 263 26.24 -4.00 0.69
N LEU A 264 25.60 -4.89 1.47
CA LEU A 264 24.95 -4.56 2.74
C LEU A 264 25.92 -3.99 3.78
N GLU A 265 27.10 -4.60 3.95
CA GLU A 265 28.15 -4.13 4.86
C GLU A 265 28.68 -2.75 4.45
N ILE A 266 28.90 -2.51 3.15
CA ILE A 266 29.33 -1.22 2.63
C ILE A 266 28.25 -0.17 2.92
N LEU A 267 26.98 -0.48 2.63
CA LEU A 267 25.85 0.42 2.86
C LEU A 267 25.67 0.73 4.35
N LEU A 268 25.76 -0.28 5.22
CA LEU A 268 25.66 -0.11 6.67
C LEU A 268 26.87 0.63 7.26
N LYS A 269 28.08 0.36 6.79
CA LYS A 269 29.32 0.99 7.26
C LYS A 269 29.38 2.48 6.87
N GLU A 270 28.96 2.82 5.66
CA GLU A 270 28.91 4.21 5.20
C GLU A 270 27.88 5.03 5.97
N TYR A 271 26.75 4.43 6.34
CA TYR A 271 25.77 5.02 7.25
C TYR A 271 26.37 5.31 8.63
N THR A 272 27.06 4.32 9.21
CA THR A 272 27.68 4.44 10.54
C THR A 272 28.74 5.54 10.58
N GLU A 273 29.54 5.70 9.52
CA GLU A 273 30.54 6.78 9.41
C GLU A 273 29.88 8.16 9.28
N LYS A 274 28.84 8.31 8.45
CA LYS A 274 28.09 9.58 8.33
C LYS A 274 27.42 9.99 9.63
N GLU A 275 26.87 9.03 10.38
CA GLU A 275 26.28 9.28 11.70
C GLU A 275 27.35 9.72 12.70
N ARG A 276 28.54 9.11 12.65
CA ARG A 276 29.69 9.46 13.50
C ARG A 276 30.29 10.82 13.17
N GLU A 277 30.30 11.22 11.89
CA GLU A 277 30.70 12.56 11.46
C GLU A 277 29.67 13.62 11.87
N ALA A 278 28.38 13.34 11.73
CA ALA A 278 27.31 14.23 12.19
C ALA A 278 27.37 14.47 13.71
N LEU A 279 27.69 13.43 14.49
CA LEU A 279 27.89 13.52 15.95
C LEU A 279 29.11 14.35 16.34
N LYS A 280 30.20 14.34 15.55
CA LYS A 280 31.40 15.18 15.78
C LYS A 280 31.17 16.66 15.50
N ILE A 281 30.21 16.99 14.64
CA ILE A 281 29.85 18.38 14.33
C ILE A 281 28.96 18.98 15.44
N LEU A 282 28.27 18.12 16.21
CA LEU A 282 27.38 18.48 17.30
C LEU A 282 28.03 18.46 18.70
N SER A 283 29.31 18.04 18.79
CA SER A 283 30.13 18.07 20.02
C SER A 283 31.12 19.22 20.01
#